data_AF-A0A935U8D3-F1
#
_entry.id   AF-A0A935U8D3-F1
#
_cell.length_a   1.000
_cell.length_b   1.000
_cell.length_c   1.000
_cell.angle_alpha   90.00
_cell.angle_beta   90.00
_cell.angle_gamma   90.00
#
_symmetry.space_group_name_H-M   'P 1'
#
loop_
_entity.id
_entity.type
_entity.pdbx_description
1 polymer ?
#
loop_
_entity_poly.entity_id
_entity_poly.type
_entity_poly.pdbx_seq_one_letter_code
_entity_poly.pdbx_strand_id
1 'polypeptide(L)'
;MLTRVLLSGLILVVSACRGEPAADAQSLDQKELAAMVDSLMPAVSKATGLTFKSTPVTAVRSRDQVRAYLLAKLAKEIPTARLDGVITTYRLLGLISDTLDVKKLFIDLYSEQVAGFYDPDSTKLFAVAGGDKAELRLVLAHELVHALQDQYIALDSILTDTSDADRLAAAQAVLEGQATLVSLIAILPAQNVATDDAFWENFRTQVRTQQTGMKVFASAPLILREGLTFPYLQGSEWMRWFRKNHADQQPFGVNLPTSTEQILHPDRYARKDMPLTVRFVDDTAGVMHDDTFGEFEIAVLRSSLVGINEVPTDIALGWGGDRMRLFRSATGAALVWVTVWDEPRLAERFKTQIADRLTKLPRAGYRTTAELLDVGGKPGVRVVVAPTAWERWNALPAVTLR
;
A
#
# COMPACT_ATOMS: atom_id res chain seq x y z
N MET A 1 -1.86 0.55 -6.02
CA MET A 1 -1.45 -0.47 -7.01
C MET A 1 0.04 -0.77 -7.01
N LEU A 2 0.94 0.19 -7.27
CA LEU A 2 2.34 -0.12 -7.62
C LEU A 2 3.23 -0.57 -6.45
N THR A 3 3.09 0.05 -5.28
CA THR A 3 3.73 -0.42 -4.02
C THR A 3 3.13 -1.73 -3.51
N ARG A 4 1.95 -2.10 -4.01
CA ARG A 4 1.16 -3.27 -3.58
C ARG A 4 1.50 -4.53 -4.37
N VAL A 5 2.18 -4.38 -5.52
CA VAL A 5 2.72 -5.50 -6.30
C VAL A 5 4.10 -5.93 -5.78
N LEU A 6 4.74 -5.10 -4.96
CA LEU A 6 6.05 -5.35 -4.37
C LEU A 6 5.84 -5.80 -2.92
N LEU A 7 6.08 -7.08 -2.68
CA LEU A 7 6.33 -7.76 -1.41
C LEU A 7 6.29 -6.98 -0.09
N SER A 8 5.65 -7.65 0.88
CA SER A 8 5.56 -7.46 2.33
C SER A 8 6.91 -7.43 3.08
N GLY A 9 8.00 -7.05 2.40
CA GLY A 9 9.25 -6.71 3.06
C GLY A 9 9.10 -5.37 3.74
N LEU A 10 9.19 -5.37 5.06
CA LEU A 10 9.19 -4.18 5.90
C LEU A 10 10.07 -3.06 5.33
N ILE A 11 9.46 -1.89 5.25
CA ILE A 11 10.12 -0.61 5.05
C ILE A 11 9.93 0.15 6.36
N LEU A 12 10.69 -0.24 7.39
CA LEU A 12 10.80 0.55 8.61
C LEU A 12 11.84 1.62 8.34
N VAL A 13 11.39 2.87 8.22
CA VAL A 13 12.27 4.03 8.26
C VAL A 13 12.83 4.11 9.67
N VAL A 14 14.11 3.77 9.82
CA VAL A 14 14.84 3.98 11.07
C VAL A 14 16.00 4.92 10.81
N SER A 15 16.21 5.86 11.74
CA SER A 15 17.14 6.98 11.64
C SER A 15 18.60 6.55 11.64
N ALA A 16 19.13 6.20 10.47
CA ALA A 16 20.56 6.36 10.26
C ALA A 16 20.89 7.86 10.15
N CYS A 17 21.25 8.49 11.27
CA CYS A 17 22.21 9.61 11.21
C CYS A 17 23.42 9.07 10.46
N ARG A 18 23.56 9.41 9.17
CA ARG A 18 24.69 9.01 8.33
C ARG A 18 25.96 9.73 8.82
N GLY A 19 26.56 9.21 9.88
CA GLY A 19 28.00 9.29 10.10
C GLY A 19 28.69 8.15 9.34
N GLU A 20 29.95 8.34 8.97
CA GLU A 20 30.81 7.23 8.51
C GLU A 20 30.66 6.04 9.48
N PRO A 21 30.62 4.79 8.97
CA PRO A 21 30.56 3.64 9.86
C PRO A 21 31.75 3.74 10.81
N ALA A 22 31.46 3.80 12.12
CA ALA A 22 32.51 3.63 13.11
C ALA A 22 33.23 2.33 12.78
N ALA A 23 34.57 2.37 12.71
CA ALA A 23 35.41 1.23 12.36
C ALA A 23 35.23 0.02 13.30
N ASP A 24 34.47 0.18 14.38
CA ASP A 24 34.17 -0.80 15.44
C ASP A 24 32.68 -1.21 15.53
N ALA A 25 31.85 -1.01 14.50
CA ALA A 25 30.51 -1.61 14.48
C ALA A 25 30.63 -3.15 14.43
N GLN A 26 30.66 -3.79 15.60
CA GLN A 26 30.67 -5.25 15.73
C GLN A 26 29.52 -5.82 14.90
N SER A 27 29.85 -6.59 13.87
CA SER A 27 28.87 -7.25 13.01
C SER A 27 27.99 -8.17 13.86
N LEU A 28 26.68 -7.96 13.84
CA LEU A 28 25.70 -8.85 14.46
C LEU A 28 25.95 -10.29 13.99
N ASP A 29 26.29 -11.18 14.90
CA ASP A 29 26.46 -12.59 14.56
C ASP A 29 25.12 -13.36 14.64
N GLN A 30 25.10 -14.56 14.06
CA GLN A 30 23.89 -15.39 14.00
C GLN A 30 23.36 -15.79 15.40
N LYS A 31 24.24 -15.92 16.39
CA LYS A 31 23.88 -16.34 17.75
C LYS A 31 23.27 -15.16 18.52
N GLU A 32 23.83 -13.96 18.36
CA GLU A 32 23.25 -12.72 18.86
C GLU A 32 21.86 -12.47 18.27
N LEU A 33 21.69 -12.64 16.96
CA LEU A 33 20.38 -12.51 16.29
C LEU A 33 19.36 -13.49 16.88
N ALA A 34 19.72 -14.76 17.02
CA ALA A 34 18.83 -15.78 17.60
C ALA A 34 18.42 -15.42 19.03
N ALA A 35 19.37 -15.02 19.88
CA ALA A 35 19.08 -14.61 21.25
C ALA A 35 18.17 -13.36 21.33
N MET A 36 18.35 -12.38 20.42
CA MET A 36 17.45 -11.23 20.35
C MET A 36 16.03 -11.64 19.98
N VAL A 37 15.87 -12.52 18.97
CA VAL A 37 14.56 -13.05 18.55
C VAL A 37 13.89 -13.80 19.70
N ASP A 38 14.59 -14.73 20.34
CA ASP A 38 14.07 -15.47 21.50
C ASP A 38 13.60 -14.53 22.63
N SER A 39 14.33 -13.43 22.86
CA SER A 39 13.97 -12.43 23.88
C SER A 39 12.70 -11.62 23.54
N LEU A 40 12.36 -11.49 22.25
CA LEU A 40 11.25 -10.66 21.77
C LEU A 40 9.95 -11.46 21.63
N MET A 41 10.04 -12.77 21.34
CA MET A 41 8.88 -13.63 21.14
C MET A 41 7.83 -13.57 22.26
N PRO A 42 8.19 -13.57 23.57
CA PRO A 42 7.18 -13.48 24.64
C PRO A 42 6.44 -12.15 24.65
N ALA A 43 7.14 -11.04 24.39
CA ALA A 43 6.54 -9.71 24.35
C ALA A 43 5.59 -9.56 23.15
N VAL A 44 6.00 -10.05 21.97
CA VAL A 44 5.16 -10.08 20.76
C VAL A 44 3.93 -10.97 20.98
N SER A 45 4.10 -12.16 21.56
CA SER A 45 2.98 -13.06 21.87
C SER A 45 1.97 -12.41 22.81
N LYS A 46 2.46 -11.78 23.88
CA LYS A 46 1.61 -11.06 24.84
C LYS A 46 0.88 -9.87 24.18
N ALA A 47 1.56 -9.11 23.33
CA ALA A 47 1.00 -7.93 22.69
C ALA A 47 -0.02 -8.27 21.58
N THR A 48 0.15 -9.39 20.88
CA THR A 48 -0.81 -9.89 19.87
C THR A 48 -1.99 -10.63 20.48
N GLY A 49 -1.81 -11.25 21.66
CA GLY A 49 -2.74 -12.23 22.20
C GLY A 49 -2.67 -13.60 21.50
N LEU A 50 -1.62 -13.85 20.71
CA LEU A 50 -1.38 -15.10 20.00
C LEU A 50 -0.10 -15.78 20.51
N THR A 51 -0.02 -17.10 20.39
CA THR A 51 1.18 -17.87 20.77
C THR A 51 1.91 -18.38 19.53
N PHE A 52 3.23 -18.29 19.50
CA PHE A 52 4.02 -18.94 18.46
C PHE A 52 3.81 -20.46 18.51
N LYS A 53 3.45 -21.05 17.36
CA LYS A 53 3.38 -22.50 17.11
C LYS A 53 4.76 -23.09 16.81
N SER A 54 5.66 -22.27 16.28
CA SER A 54 7.07 -22.61 16.03
C SER A 54 7.95 -21.37 16.11
N THR A 55 9.24 -21.56 16.40
CA THR A 55 10.23 -20.49 16.34
C THR A 55 10.62 -20.20 14.88
N PRO A 56 10.57 -18.94 14.42
CA PRO A 56 10.98 -18.58 13.07
C PRO A 56 12.47 -18.85 12.83
N VAL A 57 12.83 -19.24 11.60
CA VAL A 57 14.24 -19.40 11.23
C VAL A 57 14.85 -18.02 10.97
N THR A 58 16.03 -17.75 11.52
CA THR A 58 16.71 -16.44 11.36
C THR A 58 17.97 -16.56 10.52
N ALA A 59 18.32 -15.51 9.79
CA ALA A 59 19.58 -15.45 9.04
C ALA A 59 20.12 -14.03 8.93
N VAL A 60 21.42 -13.84 9.15
CA VAL A 60 22.09 -12.57 8.85
C VAL A 60 22.40 -12.46 7.35
N ARG A 61 22.20 -11.28 6.77
CA ARG A 61 22.54 -10.96 5.37
C ARG A 61 23.28 -9.62 5.26
N SER A 62 24.16 -9.52 4.28
CA SER A 62 24.74 -8.23 3.90
C SER A 62 23.75 -7.41 3.08
N ARG A 63 23.94 -6.09 3.00
CA ARG A 63 23.12 -5.20 2.15
C ARG A 63 23.07 -5.65 0.69
N ASP A 64 24.19 -6.09 0.13
CA ASP A 64 24.27 -6.56 -1.25
C ASP A 64 23.47 -7.85 -1.47
N GLN A 65 23.51 -8.77 -0.50
CA GLN A 65 22.69 -9.99 -0.54
C GLN A 65 21.20 -9.66 -0.50
N VAL A 66 20.81 -8.69 0.33
CA VAL A 66 19.42 -8.24 0.40
C VAL A 66 18.98 -7.57 -0.91
N ARG A 67 19.80 -6.68 -1.47
CA ARG A 67 19.51 -6.06 -2.77
C ARG A 67 19.35 -7.11 -3.87
N ALA A 68 20.28 -8.06 -3.97
CA ALA A 68 20.22 -9.13 -4.96
C ALA A 68 18.96 -10.01 -4.79
N TYR A 69 18.61 -10.33 -3.56
CA TYR A 69 17.40 -11.07 -3.24
C TYR A 69 16.13 -10.30 -3.64
N LEU A 70 16.02 -9.03 -3.26
CA LEU A 70 14.85 -8.19 -3.61
C LEU A 70 14.69 -8.04 -5.12
N LEU A 71 15.80 -7.90 -5.86
CA LEU A 71 15.79 -7.87 -7.33
C LEU A 71 15.24 -9.16 -7.93
N ALA A 72 15.70 -10.31 -7.44
CA ALA A 72 15.23 -11.62 -7.90
C ALA A 72 13.75 -11.83 -7.56
N LYS A 73 13.32 -11.42 -6.36
CA LYS A 73 11.94 -11.57 -5.90
C LYS A 73 10.97 -10.69 -6.69
N LEU A 74 11.34 -9.43 -6.91
CA LEU A 74 10.62 -8.50 -7.78
C LEU A 74 10.41 -9.09 -9.18
N ALA A 75 11.46 -9.68 -9.77
CA ALA A 75 11.36 -10.31 -11.08
C ALA A 75 10.46 -11.56 -11.10
N LYS A 76 10.42 -12.33 -10.00
CA LYS A 76 9.61 -13.55 -9.86
C LYS A 76 8.13 -13.24 -9.66
N GLU A 77 7.81 -12.29 -8.78
CA GLU A 77 6.45 -12.10 -8.27
C GLU A 77 5.62 -11.09 -9.04
N ILE A 78 6.27 -10.26 -9.85
CA ILE A 78 5.58 -9.24 -10.63
C ILE A 78 5.63 -9.58 -12.11
N PRO A 79 4.52 -10.10 -12.68
CA PRO A 79 4.42 -10.23 -14.12
C PRO A 79 4.66 -8.88 -14.79
N THR A 80 5.60 -8.80 -15.73
CA THR A 80 5.96 -7.57 -16.46
C THR A 80 4.74 -6.85 -17.01
N ALA A 81 3.79 -7.60 -17.59
CA ALA A 81 2.55 -7.05 -18.13
C ALA A 81 1.71 -6.30 -17.08
N ARG A 82 1.63 -6.82 -15.85
CA ARG A 82 0.89 -6.16 -14.76
C ARG A 82 1.57 -4.87 -14.34
N LEU A 83 2.89 -4.91 -14.15
CA LEU A 83 3.67 -3.73 -13.80
C LEU A 83 3.54 -2.62 -14.85
N ASP A 84 3.65 -2.98 -16.12
CA ASP A 84 3.48 -2.05 -17.24
C ASP A 84 2.07 -1.46 -17.26
N GLY A 85 1.04 -2.25 -16.94
CA GLY A 85 -0.35 -1.81 -16.79
C GLY A 85 -0.53 -0.73 -15.72
N VAL A 86 0.02 -0.96 -14.52
CA VAL A 86 -0.04 0.00 -13.41
C VAL A 86 0.74 1.27 -13.73
N ILE A 87 1.98 1.14 -14.25
CA ILE A 87 2.81 2.29 -14.64
C ILE A 87 2.09 3.13 -15.69
N THR A 88 1.51 2.49 -16.69
CA THR A 88 0.78 3.17 -17.76
C THR A 88 -0.44 3.90 -17.21
N THR A 89 -1.18 3.28 -16.29
CA THR A 89 -2.31 3.93 -15.61
C THR A 89 -1.87 5.18 -14.85
N TYR A 90 -0.82 5.09 -14.03
CA TYR A 90 -0.32 6.24 -13.28
C TYR A 90 0.19 7.36 -14.18
N ARG A 91 0.82 7.02 -15.30
CA ARG A 91 1.20 8.00 -16.34
C ARG A 91 -0.03 8.66 -16.95
N LEU A 92 -1.06 7.88 -17.30
CA LEU A 92 -2.33 8.39 -17.88
C LEU A 92 -3.07 9.33 -16.93
N LEU A 93 -3.01 9.07 -15.62
CA LEU A 93 -3.59 9.92 -14.59
C LEU A 93 -2.70 11.09 -14.14
N GLY A 94 -1.48 11.21 -14.68
CA GLY A 94 -0.53 12.27 -14.32
C GLY A 94 0.10 12.11 -12.93
N LEU A 95 0.03 10.92 -12.34
CA LEU A 95 0.58 10.60 -11.01
C LEU A 95 2.10 10.40 -11.03
N ILE A 96 2.65 10.01 -12.18
CA ILE A 96 4.09 9.86 -12.41
C ILE A 96 4.47 10.41 -13.78
N SER A 97 5.73 10.83 -13.94
CA SER A 97 6.28 11.28 -15.23
C SER A 97 6.39 10.12 -16.23
N ASP A 98 6.21 10.44 -17.51
CA ASP A 98 6.43 9.51 -18.63
C ASP A 98 7.89 9.04 -18.73
N THR A 99 8.83 9.84 -18.23
CA THR A 99 10.27 9.55 -18.21
C THR A 99 10.75 8.82 -16.95
N LEU A 100 9.89 8.62 -15.96
CA LEU A 100 10.29 7.99 -14.70
C LEU A 100 10.59 6.50 -14.93
N ASP A 101 11.81 6.09 -14.59
CA ASP A 101 12.17 4.67 -14.43
C ASP A 101 11.69 4.18 -13.06
N VAL A 102 10.46 3.68 -13.06
CA VAL A 102 9.79 3.16 -11.86
C VAL A 102 10.56 1.99 -11.24
N LYS A 103 11.04 1.05 -12.06
CA LYS A 103 11.74 -0.15 -11.56
C LYS A 103 13.00 0.26 -10.82
N LYS A 104 13.80 1.13 -11.44
CA LYS A 104 15.00 1.67 -10.80
C LYS A 104 14.67 2.45 -9.54
N LEU A 105 13.66 3.32 -9.58
CA LEU A 105 13.25 4.09 -8.40
C LEU A 105 12.87 3.17 -7.23
N PHE A 106 12.13 2.08 -7.47
CA PHE A 106 11.81 1.13 -6.41
C PHE A 106 13.05 0.45 -5.84
N ILE A 107 13.95 -0.04 -6.69
CA ILE A 107 15.20 -0.65 -6.24
C ILE A 107 15.99 0.32 -5.35
N ASP A 108 16.05 1.59 -5.74
CA ASP A 108 16.72 2.63 -4.99
C ASP A 108 15.99 2.92 -3.66
N LEU A 109 14.65 2.96 -3.66
CA LEU A 109 13.83 3.14 -2.45
C LEU A 109 14.03 2.00 -1.44
N TYR A 110 13.96 0.75 -1.88
CA TYR A 110 14.20 -0.40 -1.01
C TYR A 110 15.66 -0.43 -0.52
N SER A 111 16.62 -0.12 -1.39
CA SER A 111 18.03 -0.09 -0.96
C SER A 111 18.32 1.03 0.04
N GLU A 112 17.57 2.14 0.00
CA GLU A 112 17.69 3.25 0.96
C GLU A 112 17.08 2.91 2.33
N GLN A 113 16.10 2.00 2.39
CA GLN A 113 15.23 1.79 3.56
C GLN A 113 15.40 0.46 4.31
N VAL A 114 16.13 -0.52 3.78
CA VAL A 114 16.13 -1.86 4.38
C VAL A 114 17.15 -2.03 5.51
N ALA A 115 16.62 -2.23 6.72
CA ALA A 115 17.36 -2.66 7.92
C ALA A 115 17.14 -4.15 8.29
N GLY A 116 16.04 -4.76 7.82
CA GLY A 116 15.69 -6.18 7.99
C GLY A 116 14.34 -6.48 7.31
N PHE A 117 14.01 -7.76 7.10
CA PHE A 117 12.71 -8.20 6.56
C PHE A 117 12.41 -9.68 6.84
N TYR A 118 11.14 -10.07 6.96
CA TYR A 118 10.65 -11.44 6.95
C TYR A 118 10.24 -11.88 5.53
N ASP A 119 10.52 -13.14 5.22
CA ASP A 119 10.16 -13.76 3.96
C ASP A 119 9.16 -14.92 4.18
N PRO A 120 7.89 -14.76 3.78
CA PRO A 120 6.90 -15.83 3.84
C PRO A 120 7.30 -17.08 3.02
N ASP A 121 7.80 -16.91 1.79
CA ASP A 121 8.21 -18.01 0.89
C ASP A 121 9.22 -18.97 1.56
N SER A 122 10.17 -18.41 2.32
CA SER A 122 11.21 -19.19 2.98
C SER A 122 11.03 -19.31 4.49
N THR A 123 9.97 -18.72 5.05
CA THR A 123 9.66 -18.59 6.48
C THR A 123 10.85 -18.08 7.33
N LYS A 124 11.63 -17.16 6.76
CA LYS A 124 12.88 -16.66 7.36
C LYS A 124 12.84 -15.19 7.70
N LEU A 125 13.39 -14.87 8.86
CA LEU A 125 13.67 -13.51 9.28
C LEU A 125 15.12 -13.15 8.91
N PHE A 126 15.29 -12.07 8.16
CA PHE A 126 16.60 -11.54 7.76
C PHE A 126 16.93 -10.24 8.49
N ALA A 127 18.12 -10.17 9.08
CA ALA A 127 18.69 -8.94 9.64
C ALA A 127 19.84 -8.44 8.76
N VAL A 128 19.90 -7.13 8.51
CA VAL A 128 21.02 -6.50 7.81
C VAL A 128 22.15 -6.22 8.79
N ALA A 129 23.36 -6.70 8.50
CA ALA A 129 24.54 -6.45 9.33
C ALA A 129 24.91 -4.94 9.39
N GLY A 130 25.32 -4.48 10.58
CA GLY A 130 25.89 -3.13 10.79
C GLY A 130 24.89 -2.01 11.13
N GLY A 131 23.64 -2.34 11.48
CA GLY A 131 22.65 -1.38 12.02
C GLY A 131 22.77 -1.18 13.54
N ASP A 132 22.16 -0.11 14.05
CA ASP A 132 22.05 0.12 15.50
C ASP A 132 21.23 -1.00 16.18
N LYS A 133 21.66 -1.45 17.37
CA LYS A 133 21.03 -2.59 18.05
C LYS A 133 19.61 -2.29 18.53
N ALA A 134 19.29 -1.04 18.89
CA ALA A 134 17.94 -0.66 19.30
C ALA A 134 17.01 -0.57 18.08
N GLU A 135 17.49 -0.02 16.97
CA GLU A 135 16.79 0.01 15.69
C GLU A 135 16.48 -1.41 15.19
N LEU A 136 17.49 -2.27 15.21
CA LEU A 136 17.34 -3.68 14.84
C LEU A 136 16.30 -4.36 15.74
N ARG A 137 16.28 -4.07 17.05
CA ARG A 137 15.31 -4.68 17.96
C ARG A 137 13.87 -4.33 17.60
N LEU A 138 13.59 -3.09 17.16
CA LEU A 138 12.27 -2.69 16.67
C LEU A 138 11.90 -3.43 15.37
N VAL A 139 12.83 -3.46 14.40
CA VAL A 139 12.66 -4.21 13.15
C VAL A 139 12.36 -5.68 13.43
N LEU A 140 13.14 -6.34 14.28
CA LEU A 140 12.93 -7.74 14.67
C LEU A 140 11.58 -7.96 15.33
N ALA A 141 11.13 -7.03 16.18
CA ALA A 141 9.81 -7.12 16.81
C ALA A 141 8.68 -7.04 15.76
N HIS A 142 8.80 -6.19 14.75
CA HIS A 142 7.86 -6.10 13.62
C HIS A 142 7.85 -7.40 12.81
N GLU A 143 9.02 -7.89 12.41
CA GLU A 143 9.11 -9.14 11.64
C GLU A 143 8.60 -10.36 12.38
N LEU A 144 8.78 -10.39 13.70
CA LEU A 144 8.21 -11.45 14.52
C LEU A 144 6.68 -11.44 14.50
N VAL A 145 6.04 -10.28 14.31
CA VAL A 145 4.58 -10.22 14.10
C VAL A 145 4.21 -10.86 12.77
N HIS A 146 4.93 -10.59 11.68
CA HIS A 146 4.67 -11.26 10.40
C HIS A 146 4.89 -12.76 10.49
N ALA A 147 5.97 -13.20 11.13
CA ALA A 147 6.21 -14.62 11.35
C ALA A 147 5.11 -15.27 12.21
N LEU A 148 4.52 -14.52 13.15
CA LEU A 148 3.37 -14.98 13.93
C LEU A 148 2.08 -14.99 13.10
N GLN A 149 1.84 -13.97 12.26
CA GLN A 149 0.71 -13.92 11.34
C GLN A 149 0.72 -15.14 10.40
N ASP A 150 1.87 -15.45 9.81
CA ASP A 150 2.05 -16.59 8.88
C ASP A 150 1.67 -17.95 9.51
N GLN A 151 1.81 -18.08 10.83
CA GLN A 151 1.42 -19.30 11.55
C GLN A 151 -0.10 -19.43 11.74
N TYR A 152 -0.87 -18.35 11.58
CA TYR A 152 -2.32 -18.32 11.82
C TYR A 152 -3.15 -18.07 10.56
N ILE A 153 -2.58 -17.41 9.56
CA ILE A 153 -3.24 -17.10 8.30
C ILE A 153 -2.33 -17.45 7.13
N ALA A 154 -2.93 -17.89 6.03
CA ALA A 154 -2.20 -18.12 4.78
C ALA A 154 -1.89 -16.77 4.12
N LEU A 155 -0.82 -16.09 4.57
CA LEU A 155 -0.39 -14.79 4.06
C LEU A 155 -0.24 -14.83 2.54
N ASP A 156 0.38 -15.87 2.01
CA ASP A 156 0.56 -16.06 0.57
C ASP A 156 -0.75 -16.01 -0.20
N SER A 157 -1.81 -16.64 0.29
CA SER A 157 -3.12 -16.63 -0.39
C SER A 157 -3.75 -15.24 -0.42
N ILE A 158 -3.53 -14.43 0.62
CA ILE A 158 -4.05 -13.06 0.69
C ILE A 158 -3.25 -12.15 -0.23
N LEU A 159 -1.92 -12.29 -0.23
CA LEU A 159 -1.00 -11.40 -0.94
C LEU A 159 -0.92 -11.72 -2.45
N THR A 160 -1.24 -12.96 -2.84
CA THR A 160 -1.27 -13.37 -4.25
C THR A 160 -2.63 -13.18 -4.93
N ASP A 161 -3.69 -12.83 -4.19
CA ASP A 161 -4.94 -12.37 -4.81
C ASP A 161 -4.75 -10.96 -5.37
N THR A 162 -4.62 -10.93 -6.68
CA THR A 162 -4.24 -9.75 -7.44
C THR A 162 -5.38 -9.22 -8.32
N SER A 163 -6.60 -9.72 -8.08
CA SER A 163 -7.81 -9.39 -8.84
C SER A 163 -8.40 -8.02 -8.49
N ASP A 164 -8.05 -7.50 -7.30
CA ASP A 164 -8.52 -6.24 -6.75
C ASP A 164 -7.43 -5.58 -5.88
N ALA A 165 -6.78 -4.56 -6.44
CA ALA A 165 -5.70 -3.84 -5.78
C ALA A 165 -6.14 -2.97 -4.60
N ASP A 166 -7.41 -2.59 -4.50
CA ASP A 166 -7.92 -1.85 -3.33
C ASP A 166 -8.12 -2.79 -2.14
N ARG A 167 -8.75 -3.94 -2.38
CA ARG A 167 -8.88 -5.01 -1.39
C ARG A 167 -7.53 -5.49 -0.88
N LEU A 168 -6.57 -5.73 -1.79
CA LEU A 168 -5.21 -6.12 -1.42
C LEU A 168 -4.54 -5.05 -0.54
N ALA A 169 -4.76 -3.76 -0.82
CA ALA A 169 -4.24 -2.68 -0.01
C ALA A 169 -4.83 -2.64 1.40
N ALA A 170 -6.13 -2.90 1.51
CA ALA A 170 -6.83 -2.97 2.78
C ALA A 170 -6.27 -4.12 3.63
N ALA A 171 -6.06 -5.29 3.01
CA ALA A 171 -5.43 -6.43 3.66
C ALA A 171 -4.00 -6.10 4.13
N GLN A 172 -3.18 -5.51 3.25
CA GLN A 172 -1.83 -5.07 3.60
C GLN A 172 -1.83 -4.07 4.76
N ALA A 173 -2.76 -3.12 4.79
CA ALA A 173 -2.87 -2.17 5.89
C ALA A 173 -3.19 -2.84 7.23
N VAL A 174 -4.01 -3.89 7.26
CA VAL A 174 -4.22 -4.67 8.49
C VAL A 174 -2.95 -5.40 8.92
N LEU A 175 -2.26 -6.06 7.99
CA LEU A 175 -1.06 -6.85 8.29
C LEU A 175 0.08 -5.96 8.81
N GLU A 176 0.40 -4.90 8.08
CA GLU A 176 1.45 -3.93 8.43
C GLU A 176 1.07 -3.07 9.64
N GLY A 177 -0.20 -2.69 9.74
CA GLY A 177 -0.73 -1.96 10.88
C GLY A 177 -0.63 -2.75 12.18
N GLN A 178 -0.94 -4.05 12.15
CA GLN A 178 -0.81 -4.90 13.33
C GLN A 178 0.66 -5.07 13.70
N ALA A 179 1.54 -5.32 12.71
CA ALA A 179 2.97 -5.46 12.94
C ALA A 179 3.60 -4.19 13.53
N THR A 180 3.21 -3.02 13.03
CA THR A 180 3.64 -1.71 13.55
C THR A 180 3.14 -1.47 14.98
N LEU A 181 1.83 -1.61 15.22
CA LEU A 181 1.25 -1.37 16.55
C LEU A 181 1.82 -2.32 17.61
N VAL A 182 1.88 -3.62 17.29
CA VAL A 182 2.30 -4.66 18.23
C VAL A 182 3.79 -4.58 18.52
N SER A 183 4.63 -4.31 17.51
CA SER A 183 6.07 -4.14 17.72
C SER A 183 6.37 -2.97 18.67
N LEU A 184 5.67 -1.84 18.50
CA LEU A 184 5.79 -0.70 19.42
C LEU A 184 5.34 -1.05 20.84
N ILE A 185 4.22 -1.77 21.01
CA ILE A 185 3.77 -2.24 22.33
C ILE A 185 4.80 -3.18 22.97
N ALA A 186 5.40 -4.07 22.18
CA ALA A 186 6.39 -5.03 22.66
C ALA A 186 7.70 -4.36 23.09
N ILE A 187 8.13 -3.31 22.38
CA ILE A 187 9.38 -2.58 22.65
C ILE A 187 9.21 -1.49 23.72
N LEU A 188 8.03 -0.90 23.85
CA LEU A 188 7.73 0.19 24.79
C LEU A 188 6.68 -0.22 25.84
N PRO A 189 6.90 -1.28 26.65
CA PRO A 189 5.87 -1.84 27.54
C PRO A 189 5.44 -0.91 28.67
N ALA A 190 6.22 0.13 28.97
CA ALA A 190 5.90 1.15 29.97
C ALA A 190 5.04 2.31 29.42
N GLN A 191 4.84 2.39 28.10
CA GLN A 191 4.04 3.44 27.46
C GLN A 191 2.66 2.93 27.08
N ASN A 192 1.67 3.81 27.06
CA ASN A 192 0.30 3.48 26.65
C ASN A 192 0.12 3.54 25.11
N VAL A 193 0.99 2.84 24.37
CA VAL A 193 1.01 2.85 22.90
C VAL A 193 -0.35 2.49 22.29
N ALA A 194 -1.10 1.59 22.93
CA ALA A 194 -2.37 1.10 22.39
C ALA A 194 -3.47 2.17 22.29
N THR A 195 -3.49 3.15 23.20
CA THR A 195 -4.64 4.07 23.35
C THR A 195 -4.27 5.54 23.46
N ASP A 196 -2.99 5.88 23.52
CA ASP A 196 -2.52 7.27 23.64
C ASP A 196 -2.47 7.97 22.27
N ASP A 197 -3.39 8.91 22.02
CA ASP A 197 -3.45 9.68 20.77
C ASP A 197 -2.26 10.63 20.60
N ALA A 198 -1.72 11.18 21.69
CA ALA A 198 -0.57 12.09 21.63
C ALA A 198 0.71 11.34 21.23
N PHE A 199 0.86 10.09 21.68
CA PHE A 199 1.93 9.21 21.21
C PHE A 199 1.86 9.03 19.69
N TRP A 200 0.68 8.74 19.14
CA TRP A 200 0.53 8.48 17.69
C TRP A 200 0.64 9.72 16.82
N GLU A 201 0.19 10.88 17.29
CA GLU A 201 0.44 12.15 16.62
C GLU A 201 1.94 12.43 16.49
N ASN A 202 2.69 12.24 17.58
CA ASN A 202 4.14 12.39 17.59
C ASN A 202 4.82 11.33 16.71
N PHE A 203 4.39 10.08 16.77
CA PHE A 203 4.91 9.00 15.93
C PHE A 203 4.73 9.31 14.44
N ARG A 204 3.52 9.71 14.01
CA ARG A 204 3.23 10.11 12.62
C ARG A 204 4.11 11.28 12.19
N THR A 205 4.24 12.31 13.02
CA THR A 205 5.08 13.47 12.76
C THR A 205 6.55 13.08 12.60
N GLN A 206 7.06 12.20 13.46
CA GLN A 206 8.45 11.70 13.38
C GLN A 206 8.69 10.89 12.11
N VAL A 207 7.80 9.95 11.77
CA VAL A 207 7.90 9.14 10.55
C VAL A 207 7.92 10.03 9.32
N ARG A 208 7.01 11.02 9.24
CA ARG A 208 6.96 11.98 8.13
C ARG A 208 8.23 12.84 8.05
N THR A 209 8.71 13.33 9.19
CA THR A 209 9.95 14.14 9.25
C THR A 209 11.15 13.33 8.76
N GLN A 210 11.31 12.10 9.23
CA GLN A 210 12.39 11.21 8.79
C GLN A 210 12.33 10.97 7.27
N GLN A 211 11.14 10.67 6.75
CA GLN A 211 10.92 10.47 5.32
C GLN A 211 11.29 11.68 4.46
N THR A 212 11.05 12.91 4.94
CA THR A 212 11.48 14.12 4.23
C THR A 212 13.00 14.30 4.21
N GLY A 213 13.72 13.72 5.17
CA GLY A 213 15.19 13.70 5.20
C GLY A 213 15.82 12.64 4.28
N MET A 214 15.04 11.69 3.77
CA MET A 214 15.51 10.62 2.90
C MET A 214 15.52 11.06 1.44
N LYS A 215 16.70 11.05 0.79
CA LYS A 215 16.88 11.66 -0.53
C LYS A 215 16.04 10.98 -1.61
N VAL A 216 16.04 9.64 -1.68
CA VAL A 216 15.29 8.92 -2.71
C VAL A 216 13.80 9.02 -2.41
N PHE A 217 13.38 8.76 -1.17
CA PHE A 217 11.98 8.86 -0.75
C PHE A 217 11.38 10.24 -1.03
N ALA A 218 12.02 11.32 -0.58
CA ALA A 218 11.52 12.69 -0.74
C ALA A 218 11.39 13.12 -2.21
N SER A 219 12.18 12.52 -3.11
CA SER A 219 12.11 12.78 -4.56
C SER A 219 11.06 11.94 -5.29
N ALA A 220 10.49 10.92 -4.64
CA ALA A 220 9.53 10.02 -5.25
C ALA A 220 8.15 10.72 -5.44
N PRO A 221 7.41 10.40 -6.52
CA PRO A 221 6.05 10.88 -6.72
C PRO A 221 5.14 10.56 -5.53
N LEU A 222 4.15 11.43 -5.26
CA LEU A 222 3.26 11.32 -4.09
C LEU A 222 2.57 9.94 -4.01
N ILE A 223 2.13 9.39 -5.14
CA ILE A 223 1.51 8.05 -5.20
C ILE A 223 2.41 6.93 -4.68
N LEU A 224 3.73 7.08 -4.83
CA LEU A 224 4.69 6.09 -4.32
C LEU A 224 4.99 6.34 -2.85
N ARG A 225 5.19 7.60 -2.44
CA ARG A 225 5.41 7.96 -1.03
C ARG A 225 4.23 7.53 -0.15
N GLU A 226 3.01 7.87 -0.56
CA GLU A 226 1.80 7.50 0.18
C GLU A 226 1.53 6.00 0.09
N GLY A 227 1.73 5.38 -1.07
CA GLY A 227 1.57 3.95 -1.24
C GLY A 227 2.52 3.10 -0.37
N LEU A 228 3.68 3.64 0.01
CA LEU A 228 4.64 3.01 0.93
C LEU A 228 4.30 3.21 2.40
N THR A 229 3.54 4.26 2.73
CA THR A 229 3.34 4.69 4.13
C THR A 229 1.94 4.40 4.65
N PHE A 230 0.97 4.31 3.76
CA PHE A 230 -0.42 4.01 4.07
C PHE A 230 -0.59 2.73 4.93
N PRO A 231 0.00 1.57 4.58
CA PRO A 231 -0.21 0.35 5.36
C PRO A 231 0.27 0.46 6.81
N TYR A 232 1.31 1.26 7.05
CA TYR A 232 1.89 1.46 8.38
C TYR A 232 1.12 2.49 9.19
N LEU A 233 0.87 3.67 8.63
CA LEU A 233 0.25 4.77 9.37
C LEU A 233 -1.26 4.55 9.50
N GLN A 234 -1.97 4.41 8.38
CA GLN A 234 -3.43 4.24 8.40
C GLN A 234 -3.83 2.86 8.89
N GLY A 235 -3.03 1.83 8.57
CA GLY A 235 -3.22 0.50 9.12
C GLY A 235 -3.08 0.46 10.65
N SER A 236 -2.10 1.16 11.22
CA SER A 236 -1.96 1.24 12.69
C SER A 236 -3.12 1.95 13.36
N GLU A 237 -3.59 3.08 12.79
CA GLU A 237 -4.76 3.79 13.31
C GLU A 237 -6.02 2.91 13.26
N TRP A 238 -6.24 2.20 12.16
CA TRP A 238 -7.33 1.23 12.05
C TRP A 238 -7.18 0.10 13.08
N MET A 239 -5.97 -0.43 13.30
CA MET A 239 -5.72 -1.49 14.28
C MET A 239 -5.94 -1.03 15.73
N ARG A 240 -5.61 0.22 16.06
CA ARG A 240 -5.94 0.82 17.36
C ARG A 240 -7.44 0.89 17.55
N TRP A 241 -8.16 1.37 16.53
CA TRP A 241 -9.62 1.39 16.54
C TRP A 241 -10.20 -0.03 16.68
N PHE A 242 -9.71 -0.99 15.90
CA PHE A 242 -10.20 -2.37 15.91
C PHE A 242 -10.02 -3.00 17.29
N ARG A 243 -8.82 -2.90 17.89
CA ARG A 243 -8.55 -3.43 19.22
C ARG A 243 -9.43 -2.80 20.30
N LYS A 244 -9.75 -1.50 20.18
CA LYS A 244 -10.62 -0.79 21.13
C LYS A 244 -12.08 -1.28 21.04
N ASN A 245 -12.57 -1.62 19.85
CA ASN A 245 -13.98 -1.93 19.61
C ASN A 245 -14.29 -3.43 19.46
N HIS A 246 -13.28 -4.26 19.20
CA HIS A 246 -13.38 -5.70 18.96
C HIS A 246 -12.41 -6.46 19.88
N ALA A 247 -12.56 -6.26 21.19
CA ALA A 247 -11.76 -6.97 22.18
C ALA A 247 -11.82 -8.49 21.96
N ASP A 248 -10.69 -9.16 22.18
CA ASP A 248 -10.50 -10.61 22.02
C ASP A 248 -10.68 -11.17 20.60
N GLN A 249 -10.82 -10.31 19.59
CA GLN A 249 -10.88 -10.71 18.19
C GLN A 249 -9.56 -10.41 17.46
N GLN A 250 -9.27 -11.21 16.43
CA GLN A 250 -8.21 -10.92 15.46
C GLN A 250 -8.80 -10.28 14.21
N PRO A 251 -8.07 -9.39 13.51
CA PRO A 251 -8.55 -8.65 12.34
C PRO A 251 -8.47 -9.48 11.04
N PHE A 252 -8.59 -10.80 11.15
CA PHE A 252 -8.38 -11.73 10.04
C PHE A 252 -9.67 -12.44 9.63
N GLY A 253 -9.63 -13.13 8.48
CA GLY A 253 -10.77 -13.88 7.98
C GLY A 253 -11.96 -12.98 7.74
N VAL A 254 -13.09 -13.29 8.38
CA VAL A 254 -14.35 -12.52 8.25
C VAL A 254 -14.24 -11.08 8.78
N ASN A 255 -13.23 -10.80 9.61
CA ASN A 255 -12.98 -9.46 10.15
C ASN A 255 -12.06 -8.63 9.26
N LEU A 256 -11.51 -9.17 8.16
CA LEU A 256 -10.64 -8.42 7.29
C LEU A 256 -11.46 -7.37 6.50
N PRO A 257 -11.06 -6.08 6.49
CA PRO A 257 -11.68 -5.08 5.64
C PRO A 257 -11.43 -5.39 4.16
N THR A 258 -12.38 -4.99 3.32
CA THR A 258 -12.40 -5.30 1.89
C THR A 258 -12.11 -4.09 0.98
N SER A 259 -11.90 -2.91 1.56
CA SER A 259 -11.56 -1.68 0.83
C SER A 259 -10.67 -0.75 1.64
N THR A 260 -9.95 0.15 0.96
CA THR A 260 -9.19 1.20 1.67
C THR A 260 -10.08 2.24 2.33
N GLU A 261 -11.32 2.42 1.86
CA GLU A 261 -12.32 3.26 2.57
C GLU A 261 -12.56 2.73 3.98
N GLN A 262 -12.70 1.41 4.16
CA GLN A 262 -12.90 0.80 5.47
C GLN A 262 -11.67 0.95 6.40
N ILE A 263 -10.47 1.08 5.84
CA ILE A 263 -9.25 1.40 6.60
C ILE A 263 -9.26 2.87 7.04
N LEU A 264 -9.53 3.78 6.11
CA LEU A 264 -9.55 5.23 6.36
C LEU A 264 -10.71 5.65 7.26
N HIS A 265 -11.84 4.95 7.18
CA HIS A 265 -13.10 5.28 7.86
C HIS A 265 -13.62 4.05 8.60
N PRO A 266 -13.16 3.79 9.84
CA PRO A 266 -13.56 2.61 10.57
C PRO A 266 -15.07 2.54 10.89
N ASP A 267 -15.79 3.67 10.85
CA ASP A 267 -17.25 3.69 10.96
C ASP A 267 -17.95 3.05 9.74
N ARG A 268 -17.34 3.13 8.54
CA ARG A 268 -17.79 2.43 7.33
C ARG A 268 -17.62 0.93 7.48
N TYR A 269 -16.47 0.49 8.01
CA TYR A 269 -16.26 -0.92 8.37
C TYR A 269 -17.29 -1.40 9.40
N ALA A 270 -17.53 -0.64 10.47
CA ALA A 270 -18.50 -1.00 11.52
C ALA A 270 -19.94 -1.12 10.99
N ARG A 271 -20.30 -0.32 9.98
CA ARG A 271 -21.60 -0.38 9.29
C ARG A 271 -21.65 -1.47 8.22
N LYS A 272 -20.55 -2.19 7.97
CA LYS A 272 -20.40 -3.16 6.88
C LYS A 272 -20.69 -2.53 5.52
N ASP A 273 -20.17 -1.32 5.31
CA ASP A 273 -20.25 -0.65 4.03
C ASP A 273 -19.35 -1.37 3.02
N MET A 274 -19.95 -2.12 2.10
CA MET A 274 -19.23 -2.98 1.17
C MET A 274 -19.12 -2.30 -0.20
N PRO A 275 -17.93 -2.28 -0.82
CA PRO A 275 -17.78 -1.71 -2.16
C PRO A 275 -18.62 -2.52 -3.17
N LEU A 276 -19.33 -1.80 -4.03
CA LEU A 276 -20.08 -2.35 -5.15
C LEU A 276 -19.12 -2.90 -6.20
N THR A 277 -19.42 -4.08 -6.75
CA THR A 277 -18.54 -4.70 -7.75
C THR A 277 -18.85 -4.12 -9.13
N VAL A 278 -18.03 -3.16 -9.58
CA VAL A 278 -18.11 -2.62 -10.94
C VAL A 278 -17.41 -3.55 -11.93
N ARG A 279 -18.12 -4.00 -12.97
CA ARG A 279 -17.55 -4.86 -14.01
C ARG A 279 -17.86 -4.31 -15.39
N PHE A 280 -16.85 -4.23 -16.25
CA PHE A 280 -17.09 -3.98 -17.67
C PHE A 280 -17.77 -5.18 -18.33
N VAL A 281 -18.77 -4.90 -19.17
CA VAL A 281 -19.47 -5.88 -20.00
C VAL A 281 -18.58 -6.28 -21.17
N ASP A 282 -18.59 -7.58 -21.50
CA ASP A 282 -18.05 -8.21 -22.73
C ASP A 282 -17.18 -7.32 -23.63
N ASP A 283 -15.86 -7.39 -23.42
CA ASP A 283 -14.78 -7.10 -24.39
C ASP A 283 -13.43 -7.17 -23.63
N THR A 284 -12.74 -8.30 -23.77
CA THR A 284 -11.36 -8.47 -23.25
C THR A 284 -10.31 -8.22 -24.33
N ALA A 285 -10.73 -7.92 -25.57
CA ALA A 285 -9.79 -7.71 -26.67
C ALA A 285 -8.94 -6.47 -26.40
N GLY A 286 -7.63 -6.66 -26.44
CA GLY A 286 -6.67 -5.59 -26.19
C GLY A 286 -6.60 -5.12 -24.74
N VAL A 287 -7.25 -5.78 -23.77
CA VAL A 287 -7.11 -5.42 -22.35
C VAL A 287 -5.69 -5.71 -21.88
N MET A 288 -5.03 -4.67 -21.35
CA MET A 288 -3.67 -4.73 -20.81
C MET A 288 -3.68 -4.80 -19.27
N HIS A 289 -4.66 -4.15 -18.64
CA HIS A 289 -4.79 -4.05 -17.20
C HIS A 289 -6.25 -3.78 -16.85
N ASP A 290 -6.71 -4.37 -15.74
CA ASP A 290 -8.08 -4.24 -15.25
C ASP A 290 -8.06 -4.41 -13.73
N ASP A 291 -8.47 -3.38 -12.99
CA ASP A 291 -8.26 -3.33 -11.55
C ASP A 291 -9.15 -2.26 -10.86
N THR A 292 -9.10 -2.18 -9.53
CA THR A 292 -9.86 -1.24 -8.69
C THR A 292 -8.91 -0.20 -8.10
N PHE A 293 -9.19 1.10 -8.26
CA PHE A 293 -8.32 2.18 -7.74
C PHE A 293 -8.53 2.41 -6.24
N GLY A 294 -9.80 2.42 -5.81
CA GLY A 294 -10.16 2.60 -4.42
C GLY A 294 -10.05 4.02 -3.88
N GLU A 295 -10.66 4.26 -2.72
CA GLU A 295 -10.74 5.59 -2.10
C GLU A 295 -9.38 6.20 -1.80
N PHE A 296 -8.44 5.42 -1.27
CA PHE A 296 -7.10 5.92 -0.95
C PHE A 296 -6.37 6.49 -2.18
N GLU A 297 -6.34 5.77 -3.30
CA GLU A 297 -5.65 6.27 -4.48
C GLU A 297 -6.37 7.46 -5.10
N ILE A 298 -7.71 7.52 -5.01
CA ILE A 298 -8.49 8.72 -5.38
C ILE A 298 -8.08 9.93 -4.53
N ALA A 299 -7.91 9.75 -3.22
CA ALA A 299 -7.47 10.82 -2.31
C ALA A 299 -6.06 11.32 -2.67
N VAL A 300 -5.14 10.42 -3.00
CA VAL A 300 -3.79 10.76 -3.46
C VAL A 300 -3.82 11.48 -4.81
N LEU A 301 -4.64 11.02 -5.75
CA LEU A 301 -4.83 11.66 -7.05
C LEU A 301 -5.37 13.08 -6.92
N ARG A 302 -6.42 13.27 -6.10
CA ARG A 302 -6.97 14.59 -5.78
C ARG A 302 -5.88 15.56 -5.32
N SER A 303 -5.06 15.10 -4.38
CA SER A 303 -3.97 15.87 -3.78
C SER A 303 -2.89 16.21 -4.81
N SER A 304 -2.51 15.23 -5.63
CA SER A 304 -1.53 15.40 -6.72
C SER A 304 -2.00 16.44 -7.75
N LEU A 305 -3.28 16.43 -8.12
CA LEU A 305 -3.87 17.35 -9.11
C LEU A 305 -3.96 18.82 -8.64
N VAL A 306 -3.86 19.07 -7.33
CA VAL A 306 -3.85 20.42 -6.76
C VAL A 306 -2.49 20.82 -6.20
N GLY A 307 -1.47 19.96 -6.37
CA GLY A 307 -0.09 20.26 -5.99
C GLY A 307 0.17 20.25 -4.47
N ILE A 308 -0.67 19.58 -3.69
CA ILE A 308 -0.42 19.42 -2.24
C ILE A 308 0.31 18.09 -1.98
N ASN A 309 1.28 18.14 -1.07
CA ASN A 309 2.15 17.01 -0.73
C ASN A 309 1.65 16.18 0.47
N GLU A 310 0.52 16.58 1.05
CA GLU A 310 -0.16 15.91 2.15
C GLU A 310 -1.54 15.47 1.67
N VAL A 311 -1.93 14.25 2.03
CA VAL A 311 -3.18 13.64 1.55
C VAL A 311 -4.22 13.65 2.68
N PRO A 312 -5.17 14.60 2.68
CA PRO A 312 -6.22 14.62 3.69
C PRO A 312 -7.17 13.44 3.49
N THR A 313 -7.34 12.64 4.54
CA THR A 313 -8.14 11.41 4.55
C THR A 313 -9.16 11.37 5.70
N ASP A 314 -9.39 12.48 6.41
CA ASP A 314 -10.29 12.51 7.58
C ASP A 314 -11.78 12.43 7.20
N ILE A 315 -12.12 12.78 5.96
CA ILE A 315 -13.49 12.85 5.46
C ILE A 315 -13.64 11.86 4.31
N ALA A 316 -14.57 10.92 4.50
CA ALA A 316 -14.94 9.94 3.48
C ALA A 316 -15.37 10.64 2.20
N LEU A 317 -14.86 10.14 1.07
CA LEU A 317 -15.27 10.60 -0.25
C LEU A 317 -16.69 10.12 -0.59
N GLY A 318 -17.14 9.05 0.08
CA GLY A 318 -18.36 8.28 -0.20
C GLY A 318 -18.24 7.54 -1.52
N TRP A 319 -17.04 6.99 -1.73
CA TRP A 319 -16.74 6.09 -2.84
C TRP A 319 -17.50 4.79 -2.62
N GLY A 320 -18.33 4.41 -3.59
CA GLY A 320 -19.12 3.19 -3.52
C GLY A 320 -18.51 2.02 -4.28
N GLY A 321 -17.39 2.21 -4.98
CA GLY A 321 -16.76 1.22 -5.86
C GLY A 321 -16.25 1.84 -7.16
N ASP A 322 -15.27 1.20 -7.79
CA ASP A 322 -14.79 1.61 -9.10
C ASP A 322 -14.16 0.45 -9.88
N ARG A 323 -13.98 0.64 -11.18
CA ARG A 323 -13.15 -0.23 -12.02
C ARG A 323 -12.46 0.56 -13.10
N MET A 324 -11.17 0.32 -13.27
CA MET A 324 -10.42 0.80 -14.41
C MET A 324 -10.07 -0.34 -15.36
N ARG A 325 -9.98 0.00 -16.64
CA ARG A 325 -9.51 -0.89 -17.69
C ARG A 325 -8.62 -0.12 -18.65
N LEU A 326 -7.44 -0.66 -18.88
CA LEU A 326 -6.46 -0.17 -19.83
C LEU A 326 -6.51 -1.03 -21.09
N PHE A 327 -6.67 -0.39 -22.24
CA PHE A 327 -6.71 -1.02 -23.55
C PHE A 327 -5.47 -0.66 -24.37
N ARG A 328 -4.97 -1.61 -25.13
CA ARG A 328 -3.99 -1.38 -26.19
C ARG A 328 -4.66 -0.70 -27.37
N SER A 329 -4.00 0.30 -27.95
CA SER A 329 -4.36 0.85 -29.26
C SER A 329 -3.11 1.10 -30.10
N ALA A 330 -3.29 1.36 -31.39
CA ALA A 330 -2.18 1.54 -32.34
C ALA A 330 -1.26 2.73 -31.99
N THR A 331 -1.80 3.77 -31.34
CA THR A 331 -1.10 5.04 -31.08
C THR A 331 -0.84 5.31 -29.60
N GLY A 332 -1.15 4.34 -28.72
CA GLY A 332 -0.97 4.47 -27.28
C GLY A 332 -1.96 3.62 -26.48
N ALA A 333 -1.85 3.61 -25.16
CA ALA A 333 -2.81 2.93 -24.31
C ALA A 333 -4.02 3.83 -24.03
N ALA A 334 -5.21 3.26 -23.90
CA ALA A 334 -6.44 3.96 -23.59
C ALA A 334 -6.98 3.50 -22.22
N LEU A 335 -7.15 4.43 -21.29
CA LEU A 335 -7.73 4.18 -19.96
C LEU A 335 -9.21 4.52 -19.97
N VAL A 336 -10.05 3.59 -19.54
CA VAL A 336 -11.44 3.83 -19.17
C VAL A 336 -11.58 3.54 -17.68
N TRP A 337 -12.07 4.50 -16.92
CA TRP A 337 -12.26 4.40 -15.48
C TRP A 337 -13.70 4.77 -15.14
N VAL A 338 -14.41 3.88 -14.46
CA VAL A 338 -15.78 4.13 -14.00
C VAL A 338 -15.82 4.06 -12.48
N THR A 339 -16.28 5.14 -11.85
CA THR A 339 -16.48 5.25 -10.40
C THR A 339 -17.96 5.30 -10.06
N VAL A 340 -18.32 4.81 -8.88
CA VAL A 340 -19.68 4.78 -8.34
C VAL A 340 -19.67 5.44 -6.96
N TRP A 341 -20.73 6.16 -6.64
CA TRP A 341 -20.81 7.00 -5.45
C TRP A 341 -22.07 6.73 -4.63
N ASP A 342 -21.99 6.97 -3.33
CA ASP A 342 -23.14 6.83 -2.41
C ASP A 342 -24.29 7.78 -2.79
N GLU A 343 -23.94 8.99 -3.20
CA GLU A 343 -24.89 10.07 -3.47
C GLU A 343 -24.53 10.87 -4.74
N PRO A 344 -25.53 11.39 -5.49
CA PRO A 344 -25.28 12.18 -6.70
C PRO A 344 -24.35 13.38 -6.47
N ARG A 345 -24.49 14.07 -5.33
CA ARG A 345 -23.63 15.20 -4.97
C ARG A 345 -22.14 14.84 -4.82
N LEU A 346 -21.85 13.58 -4.48
CA LEU A 346 -20.47 13.09 -4.32
C LEU A 346 -19.87 12.74 -5.68
N ALA A 347 -20.65 12.15 -6.59
CA ALA A 347 -20.26 11.98 -7.99
C ALA A 347 -19.93 13.32 -8.66
N GLU A 348 -20.78 14.33 -8.47
CA GLU A 348 -20.54 15.70 -8.95
C GLU A 348 -19.28 16.33 -8.37
N ARG A 349 -19.03 16.10 -7.08
CA ARG A 349 -17.82 16.56 -6.40
C ARG A 349 -16.58 15.89 -6.99
N PHE A 350 -16.59 14.57 -7.17
CA PHE A 350 -15.49 13.85 -7.81
C PHE A 350 -15.26 14.36 -9.23
N LYS A 351 -16.33 14.52 -10.03
CA LYS A 351 -16.21 15.04 -11.39
C LYS A 351 -15.54 16.40 -11.40
N THR A 352 -16.04 17.34 -10.59
CA THR A 352 -15.55 18.73 -10.57
C THR A 352 -14.14 18.84 -10.02
N GLN A 353 -13.83 18.11 -8.94
CA GLN A 353 -12.56 18.24 -8.23
C GLN A 353 -11.43 17.40 -8.82
N ILE A 354 -11.74 16.30 -9.50
CA ILE A 354 -10.75 15.33 -9.99
C ILE A 354 -10.89 15.14 -11.50
N ALA A 355 -12.05 14.67 -11.98
CA ALA A 355 -12.19 14.28 -13.39
C ALA A 355 -12.02 15.45 -14.37
N ASP A 356 -12.62 16.61 -14.09
CA ASP A 356 -12.51 17.83 -14.90
C ASP A 356 -11.13 18.50 -14.78
N ARG A 357 -10.31 18.09 -13.81
CA ARG A 357 -8.89 18.47 -13.76
C ARG A 357 -8.06 17.57 -14.65
N LEU A 358 -8.33 16.27 -14.68
CA LEU A 358 -7.70 15.34 -15.62
C LEU A 358 -7.92 15.76 -17.08
N THR A 359 -9.09 16.31 -17.42
CA THR A 359 -9.36 16.82 -18.78
C THR A 359 -8.50 18.01 -19.16
N LYS A 360 -7.90 18.71 -18.18
CA LYS A 360 -7.04 19.88 -18.39
C LYS A 360 -5.56 19.52 -18.41
N LEU A 361 -5.19 18.27 -18.10
CA LEU A 361 -3.79 17.84 -18.19
C LEU A 361 -3.37 17.74 -19.66
N PRO A 362 -2.34 18.48 -20.09
CA PRO A 362 -1.91 18.44 -21.47
C PRO A 362 -1.25 17.10 -21.79
N ARG A 363 -1.75 16.42 -22.83
CA ARG A 363 -1.11 15.22 -23.37
C ARG A 363 -1.25 15.20 -24.89
N ALA A 364 -0.12 15.34 -25.58
CA ALA A 364 -0.09 15.39 -27.05
C ALA A 364 -0.67 14.11 -27.65
N GLY A 365 -1.60 14.26 -28.60
CA GLY A 365 -2.25 13.12 -29.28
C GLY A 365 -3.31 12.38 -28.45
N TYR A 366 -3.65 12.87 -27.26
CA TYR A 366 -4.68 12.30 -26.40
C TYR A 366 -5.87 13.24 -26.24
N ARG A 367 -7.03 12.63 -25.98
CA ARG A 367 -8.26 13.26 -25.55
C ARG A 367 -8.66 12.67 -24.21
N THR A 368 -9.12 13.53 -23.30
CA THR A 368 -9.67 13.13 -22.01
C THR A 368 -11.12 13.59 -21.90
N THR A 369 -12.02 12.72 -21.46
CA THR A 369 -13.44 13.04 -21.19
C THR A 369 -13.83 12.63 -19.79
N ALA A 370 -14.73 13.39 -19.18
CA ALA A 370 -15.34 13.09 -17.90
C ALA A 370 -16.86 13.34 -17.98
N GLU A 371 -17.66 12.32 -17.70
CA GLU A 371 -19.12 12.41 -17.78
C GLU A 371 -19.78 11.70 -16.60
N LEU A 372 -20.90 12.26 -16.16
CA LEU A 372 -21.80 11.58 -15.22
C LEU A 372 -22.56 10.51 -15.97
N LEU A 373 -22.84 9.41 -15.28
CA LEU A 373 -23.67 8.32 -15.80
C LEU A 373 -24.42 7.65 -14.66
N ASP A 374 -25.52 6.98 -15.02
CA ASP A 374 -26.16 6.00 -14.15
C ASP A 374 -25.46 4.65 -14.34
N VAL A 375 -25.00 4.05 -13.24
CA VAL A 375 -24.37 2.73 -13.23
C VAL A 375 -25.27 1.81 -12.41
N GLY A 376 -26.25 1.17 -13.06
CA GLY A 376 -27.16 0.23 -12.41
C GLY A 376 -27.99 0.87 -11.28
N GLY A 377 -28.49 2.09 -11.49
CA GLY A 377 -29.28 2.86 -10.51
C GLY A 377 -28.44 3.62 -9.49
N LYS A 378 -27.11 3.64 -9.62
CA LYS A 378 -26.19 4.40 -8.77
C LYS A 378 -25.55 5.55 -9.54
N PRO A 379 -25.30 6.70 -8.88
CA PRO A 379 -24.60 7.81 -9.51
C PRO A 379 -23.14 7.43 -9.75
N GLY A 380 -22.66 7.60 -10.97
CA GLY A 380 -21.29 7.29 -11.36
C GLY A 380 -20.64 8.37 -12.21
N VAL A 381 -19.33 8.24 -12.39
CA VAL A 381 -18.53 9.08 -13.29
C VAL A 381 -17.64 8.19 -14.17
N ARG A 382 -17.66 8.43 -15.49
CA ARG A 382 -16.78 7.77 -16.45
C ARG A 382 -15.72 8.75 -16.89
N VAL A 383 -14.46 8.39 -16.65
CA VAL A 383 -13.28 9.09 -17.13
C VAL A 383 -12.64 8.25 -18.22
N VAL A 384 -12.36 8.87 -19.37
CA VAL A 384 -11.63 8.22 -20.47
C VAL A 384 -10.41 9.06 -20.79
N VAL A 385 -9.22 8.45 -20.77
CA VAL A 385 -7.96 9.07 -21.22
C VAL A 385 -7.41 8.19 -22.34
N ALA A 386 -7.55 8.61 -23.59
CA ALA A 386 -7.19 7.77 -24.74
C ALA A 386 -6.61 8.58 -25.90
N PRO A 387 -5.85 7.96 -26.81
CA PRO A 387 -5.42 8.63 -28.04
C PRO A 387 -6.60 9.20 -28.81
N THR A 388 -6.43 10.36 -29.45
CA THR A 388 -7.50 11.03 -30.20
C THR A 388 -8.05 10.15 -31.33
N ALA A 389 -7.18 9.32 -31.92
CA ALA A 389 -7.53 8.37 -32.99
C ALA A 389 -8.06 7.01 -32.47
N TRP A 390 -8.36 6.87 -31.17
CA TRP A 390 -8.83 5.60 -30.63
C TRP A 390 -10.23 5.25 -31.18
N GLU A 391 -10.34 4.12 -31.86
CA GLU A 391 -11.57 3.71 -32.58
C GLU A 391 -12.80 3.59 -31.67
N ARG A 392 -12.59 3.32 -30.37
CA ARG A 392 -13.68 3.11 -29.40
C ARG A 392 -14.30 4.38 -28.85
N TRP A 393 -13.87 5.58 -29.28
CA TRP A 393 -14.54 6.83 -28.89
C TRP A 393 -16.04 6.86 -29.20
N ASN A 394 -16.47 6.16 -30.24
CA ASN A 394 -17.89 6.09 -30.65
C ASN A 394 -18.68 4.98 -29.93
N ALA A 395 -18.00 4.09 -29.21
CA ALA A 395 -18.58 2.94 -28.53
C ALA A 395 -17.75 2.60 -27.29
N LEU A 396 -17.87 3.45 -26.26
CA LEU A 396 -17.14 3.26 -25.01
C LEU A 396 -17.63 1.99 -24.28
N PRO A 397 -16.72 1.24 -23.63
CA PRO A 397 -17.08 0.05 -22.87
C PRO A 397 -18.18 0.32 -21.84
N ALA A 398 -19.20 -0.55 -21.82
CA ALA A 398 -20.27 -0.52 -20.84
C ALA A 398 -19.83 -1.20 -19.53
N VAL A 399 -20.50 -0.87 -18.43
CA VAL A 399 -20.30 -1.50 -17.12
C VAL A 399 -21.62 -1.93 -16.50
N THR A 400 -21.55 -2.89 -15.58
CA THR A 400 -22.64 -3.39 -14.74
C THR A 400 -22.19 -3.41 -13.28
N LEU A 401 -23.15 -3.28 -12.36
CA LEU A 401 -22.94 -3.58 -10.94
C LEU A 401 -23.29 -5.03 -10.64
N ARG A 402 -22.55 -5.63 -9.70
CA ARG A 402 -22.87 -6.90 -9.06
C ARG A 402 -22.84 -6.78 -7.55
#